data_AF-A0A0V1LZC5-F1
#
_entry.id   AF-A0A0V1LZC5-F1
#
_cell.length_a   1.000
_cell.length_b   1.000
_cell.length_c   1.000
_cell.angle_alpha   90.00
_cell.angle_beta   90.00
_cell.angle_gamma   90.00
#
_symmetry.space_group_name_H-M   'P 1'
#
loop_
_entity.id
_entity.type
_entity.pdbx_description
1 polymer ?
#
loop_
_entity_poly.entity_id
_entity_poly.type
_entity_poly.pdbx_seq_one_letter_code
_entity_poly.pdbx_strand_id
1 'polypeptide(L)'
;FNMGDVYIGNQSTGFCSGGCAAIADSGTSLVAGPTTIIAEINQKIGASGVVSQECKAVVVQYGQQILDMLLSETQPAKICSQIGLCTFDGTHGVDGGIESVVNDD
;
A
#
# COMPACT_ATOMS: atom_id res chain seq x y z
N PHE A 1 12.70 -17.79 -2.00
CA PHE A 1 13.86 -17.22 -2.70
C PHE A 1 13.71 -15.70 -2.77
N ASN A 2 14.79 -14.96 -3.00
CA ASN A 2 14.71 -13.50 -3.16
C ASN A 2 14.38 -13.17 -4.62
N MET A 3 13.30 -12.42 -4.81
CA MET A 3 12.86 -11.90 -6.09
C MET A 3 13.29 -10.44 -6.23
N GLY A 4 13.56 -10.02 -7.46
CA GLY A 4 13.72 -8.59 -7.80
C GLY A 4 12.39 -7.85 -7.86
N ASP A 5 12.39 -6.75 -8.59
CA ASP A 5 11.22 -5.89 -8.73
C ASP A 5 10.14 -6.48 -9.67
N VAL A 6 8.90 -6.00 -9.52
CA VAL A 6 7.77 -6.35 -10.38
C VAL A 6 7.54 -5.24 -11.40
N TYR A 7 7.46 -5.62 -12.66
CA TYR A 7 7.21 -4.71 -13.79
C TYR A 7 5.85 -5.02 -14.43
N ILE A 8 5.06 -3.97 -14.69
CA ILE A 8 3.78 -4.08 -15.40
C ILE A 8 3.85 -3.22 -16.65
N GLY A 9 3.95 -3.86 -17.83
CA GLY A 9 4.12 -3.15 -19.10
C GLY A 9 5.46 -2.41 -19.20
N ASN A 10 6.55 -3.04 -18.76
CA ASN A 10 7.91 -2.47 -18.64
C ASN A 10 8.05 -1.30 -17.66
N GLN A 11 7.01 -0.97 -16.89
CA GLN A 11 7.08 0.04 -15.83
C GLN A 11 7.27 -0.66 -14.49
N SER A 12 8.29 -0.23 -13.75
CA SER A 12 8.54 -0.67 -12.37
C SER A 12 7.39 -0.25 -11.47
N THR A 13 6.97 -1.13 -10.57
CA THR A 13 5.97 -0.82 -9.52
C THR A 13 6.60 -0.13 -8.31
N GLY A 14 7.94 -0.11 -8.21
CA GLY A 14 8.71 0.50 -7.13
C GLY A 14 8.64 -0.22 -5.78
N PHE A 15 7.59 -0.97 -5.51
CA PHE A 15 7.33 -1.61 -4.22
C PHE A 15 8.34 -2.72 -3.89
N CYS A 16 8.72 -3.54 -4.87
CA CYS A 16 9.73 -4.59 -4.70
C CYS A 16 11.12 -4.19 -5.23
N SER A 17 11.39 -2.88 -5.37
CA SER A 17 12.68 -2.38 -5.86
C SER A 17 13.88 -2.75 -4.97
N GLY A 18 13.66 -2.83 -3.65
CA GLY A 18 14.63 -3.35 -2.67
C GLY A 18 14.69 -4.88 -2.59
N GLY A 19 13.92 -5.58 -3.43
CA GLY A 19 13.72 -7.02 -3.37
C GLY A 19 12.53 -7.42 -2.50
N CYS A 20 11.92 -8.56 -2.86
CA CYS A 20 10.82 -9.16 -2.11
C CYS A 20 11.11 -10.65 -1.91
N ALA A 21 10.65 -11.20 -0.77
CA ALA A 21 10.65 -12.65 -0.58
C ALA A 21 9.58 -13.28 -1.48
N ALA A 22 9.91 -14.42 -2.10
CA ALA A 22 9.02 -15.15 -2.97
C ALA A 22 9.02 -16.64 -2.68
N ILE A 23 7.85 -17.26 -2.93
CA ILE A 23 7.62 -18.70 -2.80
C ILE A 23 7.11 -19.18 -4.18
N ALA A 24 7.72 -20.24 -4.70
CA ALA A 24 7.20 -20.95 -5.87
C ALA A 24 6.31 -22.08 -5.37
N ASP A 25 5.00 -21.86 -5.41
CA ASP A 25 3.99 -22.82 -4.95
C ASP A 25 3.25 -23.41 -6.14
N SER A 26 3.47 -24.69 -6.43
CA SER A 26 2.77 -25.42 -7.48
C SER A 26 1.35 -25.84 -7.09
N GLY A 27 0.98 -25.69 -5.81
CA GLY A 27 -0.36 -26.00 -5.29
C GLY A 27 -1.39 -24.89 -5.49
N THR A 28 -0.97 -23.71 -5.98
CA THR A 28 -1.86 -22.59 -6.25
C THR A 28 -1.67 -22.06 -7.67
N SER A 29 -2.78 -21.69 -8.32
CA SER A 29 -2.74 -20.95 -9.59
C SER A 29 -2.79 -19.43 -9.38
N LEU A 30 -3.03 -18.97 -8.14
CA LEU A 30 -3.20 -17.56 -7.82
C LEU A 30 -1.87 -16.90 -7.49
N VAL A 31 -1.70 -15.67 -7.99
CA VAL A 31 -0.59 -14.79 -7.60
C VAL A 31 -0.98 -14.03 -6.35
N ALA A 32 -0.28 -14.29 -5.25
CA ALA A 32 -0.38 -13.52 -4.02
C ALA A 32 0.80 -12.55 -3.92
N GLY A 33 0.54 -11.32 -3.50
CA GLY A 33 1.57 -10.30 -3.38
C GLY A 33 1.03 -9.02 -2.72
N PRO A 34 1.85 -7.98 -2.64
CA PRO A 34 1.45 -6.69 -2.09
C PRO A 34 0.18 -6.15 -2.76
N THR A 35 -0.78 -5.69 -1.94
CA THR A 35 -2.09 -5.24 -2.41
C THR A 35 -1.98 -4.14 -3.46
N THR A 36 -1.01 -3.24 -3.33
CA THR A 36 -0.73 -2.16 -4.28
C THR A 36 -0.37 -2.69 -5.68
N ILE A 37 0.55 -3.67 -5.75
CA ILE A 37 0.97 -4.29 -7.00
C ILE A 37 -0.20 -5.06 -7.63
N ILE A 38 -0.90 -5.89 -6.85
CA ILE A 38 -2.03 -6.69 -7.36
C ILE A 38 -3.17 -5.79 -7.85
N ALA A 39 -3.44 -4.68 -7.17
CA ALA A 39 -4.44 -3.70 -7.61
C ALA A 39 -4.05 -3.05 -8.94
N GLU A 40 -2.78 -2.68 -9.12
CA GLU A 40 -2.28 -2.12 -10.38
C GLU A 40 -2.36 -3.14 -11.53
N ILE A 41 -1.98 -4.40 -11.27
CA ILE A 41 -2.13 -5.49 -12.25
C ILE A 41 -3.59 -5.61 -12.68
N ASN A 42 -4.51 -5.72 -11.72
CA ASN A 42 -5.94 -5.86 -11.99
C ASN A 42 -6.45 -4.68 -12.83
N GLN A 43 -6.06 -3.45 -12.48
CA GLN A 43 -6.42 -2.26 -13.23
C GLN A 43 -5.90 -2.30 -14.68
N LYS A 44 -4.63 -2.65 -14.91
CA LYS A 44 -4.04 -2.66 -16.26
C LYS A 44 -4.56 -3.80 -17.15
N ILE A 45 -4.99 -4.92 -16.58
CA ILE A 45 -5.59 -6.04 -17.35
C ILE A 45 -7.12 -5.97 -17.44
N GLY A 46 -7.75 -4.97 -16.83
CA GLY A 46 -9.21 -4.84 -16.80
C GLY A 46 -9.92 -5.87 -15.91
N ALA A 47 -9.19 -6.49 -14.98
CA ALA A 47 -9.80 -7.37 -13.99
C ALA A 47 -10.52 -6.55 -12.91
N SER A 48 -11.70 -6.99 -12.52
CA SER A 48 -12.35 -6.45 -11.33
C SER A 48 -11.59 -6.91 -10.09
N GLY A 49 -10.81 -6.00 -9.51
CA GLY A 49 -10.29 -6.19 -8.16
C GLY A 49 -11.42 -6.14 -7.13
N VAL A 50 -11.21 -6.78 -5.98
CA VAL A 50 -12.03 -6.50 -4.80
C VAL A 50 -11.66 -5.10 -4.32
N VAL A 51 -12.36 -4.09 -4.84
CA VAL A 51 -12.15 -2.72 -4.40
C VAL A 51 -12.69 -2.62 -2.98
N SER A 52 -11.79 -2.40 -2.01
CA SER A 52 -12.14 -2.15 -0.62
C SER A 52 -13.13 -0.97 -0.55
N GLN A 53 -14.27 -1.20 0.10
CA GLN A 53 -15.26 -0.15 0.31
C GLN A 53 -14.67 0.96 1.19
N GLU A 54 -13.75 0.60 2.10
CA GLU A 54 -12.96 1.50 2.92
C GLU A 54 -12.07 2.40 2.06
N CYS A 55 -11.39 1.83 1.04
CA CYS A 55 -10.60 2.61 0.07
C CYS A 55 -11.49 3.63 -0.67
N LYS A 56 -12.66 3.21 -1.16
CA LYS A 56 -13.62 4.13 -1.80
C LYS A 56 -14.08 5.22 -0.84
N ALA A 57 -14.38 4.88 0.41
CA ALA A 57 -14.81 5.84 1.42
C ALA A 57 -13.73 6.90 1.67
N VAL A 58 -12.46 6.49 1.78
CA VAL A 58 -11.34 7.44 1.95
C VAL A 58 -11.21 8.37 0.74
N VAL A 59 -11.26 7.83 -0.48
CA VAL A 59 -11.17 8.63 -1.70
C VAL A 59 -12.34 9.63 -1.80
N VAL A 60 -13.56 9.19 -1.53
CA VAL A 60 -14.75 10.04 -1.60
C VAL A 60 -14.73 11.13 -0.53
N GLN A 61 -14.30 10.79 0.69
CA GLN A 61 -14.38 11.71 1.83
C GLN A 61 -13.18 12.66 1.90
N TYR A 62 -11.96 12.18 1.61
CA TYR A 62 -10.72 12.92 1.84
C TYR A 62 -9.91 13.18 0.58
N GLY A 63 -10.27 12.60 -0.58
CA GLY A 63 -9.46 12.66 -1.80
C GLY A 63 -9.13 14.08 -2.25
N GLN A 64 -10.11 14.99 -2.23
CA GLN A 64 -9.89 16.39 -2.59
C GLN A 64 -8.96 17.08 -1.58
N GLN A 65 -9.19 16.88 -0.29
CA GLN A 65 -8.36 17.46 0.77
C GLN A 65 -6.91 16.97 0.68
N ILE A 66 -6.71 15.67 0.43
CA ILE A 66 -5.39 15.07 0.21
C ILE A 66 -4.70 15.71 -0.99
N LEU A 67 -5.42 15.89 -2.09
CA LEU A 67 -4.87 16.53 -3.30
C LEU A 67 -4.48 17.99 -3.03
N ASP A 68 -5.31 18.75 -2.34
CA ASP A 68 -5.04 20.15 -2.01
C ASP A 68 -3.82 20.28 -1.09
N MET A 69 -3.67 19.39 -0.10
CA MET A 69 -2.48 19.35 0.76
C MET A 69 -1.21 19.01 -0.02
N LEU A 70 -1.28 18.06 -0.96
CA LEU A 70 -0.16 17.74 -1.85
C LEU A 70 0.24 18.93 -2.73
N LEU A 71 -0.75 19.65 -3.28
CA LEU A 71 -0.51 20.85 -4.09
C LEU A 71 0.07 22.01 -3.28
N SER A 72 -0.23 22.07 -1.99
CA SER A 72 0.37 23.02 -1.04
C SER A 72 1.76 22.61 -0.53
N GLU A 73 2.37 21.57 -1.10
CA GLU A 73 3.68 21.03 -0.72
C GLU A 73 3.75 20.53 0.74
N THR A 74 2.63 20.07 1.29
CA THR A 74 2.62 19.39 2.59
C THR A 74 3.41 18.10 2.50
N GLN A 75 4.26 17.82 3.51
CA GLN A 75 5.08 16.61 3.55
C GLN A 75 4.17 15.35 3.49
N PRO A 76 4.28 14.49 2.45
CA PRO A 76 3.31 13.42 2.22
C PRO A 76 3.15 12.45 3.40
N ALA A 77 4.23 12.22 4.16
CA ALA A 77 4.22 11.37 5.35
C ALA A 77 3.32 11.88 6.49
N LYS A 78 2.98 13.19 6.49
CA LYS A 78 2.16 13.82 7.54
C LYS A 78 0.70 14.01 7.15
N ILE A 79 0.36 13.79 5.88
CA ILE A 79 -0.99 14.06 5.38
C ILE A 79 -2.03 13.20 6.11
N CYS A 80 -1.78 11.89 6.24
CA CYS A 80 -2.73 10.97 6.85
C CYS A 80 -2.99 11.26 8.34
N SER A 81 -1.98 11.73 9.08
CA SER A 81 -2.14 12.12 10.48
C SER A 81 -2.77 13.50 10.64
N GLN A 82 -2.50 14.45 9.74
CA GLN A 82 -3.18 15.76 9.75
C GLN A 82 -4.69 15.64 9.52
N ILE A 83 -5.14 14.66 8.73
CA ILE A 83 -6.58 14.37 8.54
C ILE A 83 -7.14 13.37 9.56
N GLY A 84 -6.32 12.95 10.53
CA GLY A 84 -6.74 12.08 11.64
C GLY A 84 -7.01 10.62 11.26
N LEU A 85 -6.56 10.16 10.09
CA LEU A 85 -6.72 8.76 9.66
C LEU A 85 -5.55 7.86 10.09
N CYS A 86 -4.39 8.43 10.41
CA CYS A 86 -3.22 7.70 10.90
C CYS A 86 -2.77 8.28 12.24
N THR A 87 -2.35 7.39 13.15
CA THR A 87 -1.70 7.81 14.41
C THR A 87 -0.28 8.30 14.16
N PHE A 88 0.42 7.74 13.17
CA PHE A 88 1.79 8.09 12.82
C PHE A 88 1.94 9.52 12.28
N ASP A 89 2.74 10.35 12.96
CA ASP A 89 2.94 11.77 12.65
C ASP A 89 4.15 12.07 11.73
N GLY A 90 4.79 11.03 11.19
CA GLY A 90 6.01 11.14 10.39
C GLY A 90 7.30 10.92 11.19
N THR A 91 7.25 10.89 12.53
CA THR A 91 8.44 10.74 13.40
C THR A 91 8.28 9.67 14.47
N HIS A 92 7.06 9.41 14.94
CA HIS A 92 6.79 8.42 15.98
C HIS A 92 5.59 7.54 15.61
N GLY A 93 5.81 6.22 15.58
CA GLY A 93 4.74 5.24 15.55
C GLY A 93 4.06 5.21 16.91
N VAL A 94 2.97 5.95 17.06
CA VAL A 94 2.08 5.79 18.21
C VAL A 94 1.24 4.55 17.96
N ASP A 95 1.52 3.51 18.75
CA ASP A 95 0.77 2.28 18.80
C ASP A 95 -0.73 2.60 18.96
N GLY A 96 -1.56 2.07 18.06
CA GLY A 96 -3.01 2.25 18.05
C GLY A 96 -3.72 1.51 19.18
N GLY A 97 -3.03 1.23 20.29
CA GLY A 97 -3.49 0.43 21.41
C GLY A 97 -3.56 -1.07 21.10
N ILE A 98 -2.78 -1.58 20.14
CA ILE A 98 -2.75 -3.00 19.77
C ILE A 98 -1.35 -3.53 20.07
N GLU A 99 -1.18 -4.14 21.24
CA GLU A 99 0.07 -4.79 21.61
C GLU A 99 0.48 -5.82 20.55
N SER A 100 1.66 -5.63 19.97
CA SER A 100 2.30 -6.61 19.11
C SER A 100 2.85 -7.74 19.98
N VAL A 101 2.33 -8.97 19.81
CA VAL A 101 2.74 -10.17 20.56
C VAL A 101 3.90 -10.95 19.91
N VAL A 102 4.54 -10.39 18.88
CA VAL A 102 5.78 -10.97 18.38
C VAL A 102 6.91 -10.56 19.31
N ASN A 103 7.35 -11.52 20.14
CA ASN A 103 8.65 -11.45 20.79
C ASN A 103 9.72 -11.60 19.70
N ASP A 104 10.59 -10.60 19.56
CA ASP A 104 11.82 -10.73 18.80
C ASP A 104 12.80 -11.60 19.62
N ASP A 105 12.78 -12.92 19.37
CA ASP A 105 13.84 -13.85 19.79
C ASP A 105 14.90 -14.01 18.68
#